data_AF-A0A3B8P5Z3-F1
#
_entry.id   AF-A0A3B8P5Z3-F1
#
_cell.length_a   1.000
_cell.length_b   1.000
_cell.length_c   1.000
_cell.angle_alpha   90.00
_cell.angle_beta   90.00
_cell.angle_gamma   90.00
#
_symmetry.space_group_name_H-M   'P 1'
#
loop_
_entity.id
_entity.type
_entity.pdbx_description
1 polymer ?
#
loop_
_entity_poly.entity_id
_entity_poly.type
_entity_poly.pdbx_seq_one_letter_code
_entity_poly.pdbx_strand_id
1 'polypeptide(L)' 'MFLSELYRYPVKSGQAERLQASGVGLLGLQGDRRWMVVEQDNGRFLTQR' A
#
# COMPACT_ATOMS: atom_id res chain seq x y z
N MET A 1 -2.35 23.26 -10.02
CA MET A 1 -2.12 22.16 -9.07
C MET A 1 -1.19 21.15 -9.73
N PHE A 2 -0.10 20.75 -9.07
CA PHE A 2 0.86 19.76 -9.58
C PHE A 2 0.97 18.59 -8.59
N LEU A 3 1.31 17.39 -9.09
CA LEU A 3 1.61 16.24 -8.24
C LEU A 3 2.95 16.50 -7.55
N SER A 4 2.94 16.65 -6.23
CA SER A 4 4.16 16.91 -5.46
C SER A 4 4.98 15.65 -5.22
N GLU A 5 4.32 14.53 -4.91
CA GLU A 5 4.96 13.27 -4.56
C GLU A 5 4.05 12.08 -4.90
N LEU A 6 4.65 10.92 -5.16
CA LEU A 6 3.95 9.67 -5.39
C LEU A 6 4.48 8.59 -4.45
N TYR A 7 3.57 7.89 -3.78
CA TYR A 7 3.92 6.82 -2.85
C TYR A 7 3.09 5.57 -3.10
N ARG A 8 3.72 4.41 -2.94
CA ARG A 8 3.09 3.09 -2.92
C ARG A 8 3.33 2.44 -1.57
N TYR A 9 2.33 1.74 -1.06
CA TYR A 9 2.36 1.00 0.20
C TYR A 9 2.09 -0.47 -0.10
N PRO A 10 3.09 -1.28 -0.46
CA PRO A 10 2.86 -2.66 -0.90
C PRO A 10 2.12 -3.52 0.15
N VAL A 11 2.43 -3.27 1.43
CA VAL A 11 1.76 -3.86 2.59
C VAL A 11 0.89 -2.81 3.27
N LYS A 12 -0.38 -3.16 3.56
CA LYS A 12 -1.29 -2.29 4.30
C LYS A 12 -0.69 -1.91 5.66
N SER A 13 -0.70 -0.61 5.97
CA SER A 13 -0.12 -0.05 7.21
C SER A 13 1.39 -0.26 7.35
N GLY A 14 2.08 -0.70 6.30
CA GLY A 14 3.53 -0.78 6.24
C GLY A 14 4.19 0.52 5.75
N GLN A 15 5.49 0.45 5.47
CA GLN A 15 6.28 1.59 5.00
C GLN A 15 5.91 2.01 3.58
N ALA A 16 5.99 3.32 3.32
CA ALA A 16 5.83 3.90 1.99
C ALA A 16 7.09 3.71 1.14
N GLU A 17 6.89 3.37 -0.13
CA GLU A 17 7.88 3.45 -1.21
C GLU A 17 7.62 4.72 -2.01
N ARG A 18 8.62 5.60 -2.13
CA ARG A 18 8.53 6.80 -2.97
C ARG A 18 8.76 6.42 -4.42
N LEU A 19 7.91 6.91 -5.32
CA LEU A 19 7.94 6.59 -6.74
C LEU A 19 8.12 7.85 -7.58
N GLN A 20 8.80 7.71 -8.72
CA GLN A 20 8.84 8.76 -9.75
C GLN A 20 7.65 8.66 -10.72
N ALA A 21 7.16 7.43 -10.96
CA ALA A 21 5.99 7.14 -11.78
C ALA A 21 5.38 5.80 -11.37
N SER A 22 4.11 5.58 -11.73
CA SER A 22 3.44 4.28 -11.58
C SER A 22 2.33 4.14 -12.61
N GLY A 23 2.13 2.92 -13.10
CA GLY A 23 0.88 2.57 -13.79
C GLY A 23 -0.32 2.72 -12.86
N VAL A 24 -1.45 3.16 -13.41
CA VAL A 24 -2.74 3.23 -12.73
C VAL A 24 -3.64 2.14 -13.30
N GLY A 25 -4.15 1.27 -12.43
CA GLY A 25 -5.09 0.22 -12.78
C GLY A 25 -6.41 0.39 -12.05
N LEU A 26 -7.32 -0.57 -12.26
CA LEU A 26 -8.66 -0.59 -11.66
C LEU A 26 -8.65 -0.59 -10.12
N LEU A 27 -7.53 -0.99 -9.51
CA LEU A 27 -7.37 -1.11 -8.06
C LEU A 27 -6.42 -0.03 -7.47
N GLY A 28 -6.10 1.01 -8.24
CA GLY A 28 -5.18 2.08 -7.84
C GLY A 28 -3.80 1.95 -8.50
N LEU A 29 -2.76 2.49 -7.83
CA LEU A 29 -1.39 2.38 -8.32
C LEU A 29 -0.98 0.90 -8.39
N GLN A 30 -0.27 0.52 -9.45
CA GLN A 30 0.18 -0.84 -9.63
C GLN A 30 1.01 -1.33 -8.42
N GLY A 31 0.54 -2.39 -7.77
CA GLY A 31 1.20 -2.99 -6.61
C GLY A 31 0.89 -2.33 -5.27
N ASP A 32 0.01 -1.31 -5.22
CA ASP A 32 -0.40 -0.69 -3.96
C ASP A 32 -1.31 -1.62 -3.14
N ARG A 33 -0.98 -1.76 -1.85
CA ARG A 33 -1.73 -2.47 -0.81
C ARG A 33 -2.17 -3.88 -1.20
N ARG A 34 -1.30 -4.63 -1.89
CA ARG A 34 -1.58 -6.01 -2.33
C ARG A 34 -1.36 -7.03 -1.22
N TRP A 35 -0.74 -6.62 -0.12
CA TRP A 35 -0.47 -7.45 1.04
C TRP A 35 -1.06 -6.85 2.32
N MET A 36 -1.38 -7.72 3.26
CA MET A 36 -1.81 -7.36 4.62
C MET A 36 -1.23 -8.38 5.58
N VAL A 37 -0.77 -7.91 6.74
CA VAL A 37 -0.34 -8.79 7.82
C VAL A 37 -1.55 -9.21 8.63
N VAL A 38 -1.65 -10.50 8.91
CA VAL A 38 -2.68 -11.08 9.76
C VAL A 38 -2.03 -11.89 10.87
N GLU A 39 -2.66 -11.93 12.04
CA GLU A 39 -2.27 -12.85 13.11
C GLU A 39 -2.48 -14.29 12.64
N GLN A 40 -1.49 -15.13 12.89
CA GLN A 40 -1.50 -16.51 12.43
C GLN A 40 -2.62 -17.33 13.08
N ASP A 41 -2.90 -17.12 14.36
CA ASP A 41 -3.77 -17.99 15.15
C ASP A 41 -5.27 -17.76 14.90
N ASN A 42 -5.66 -16.53 14.56
CA ASN A 42 -7.07 -16.13 14.45
C ASN A 42 -7.40 -15.36 13.16
N GLY A 43 -6.41 -15.11 12.29
CA GLY A 43 -6.58 -14.36 11.05
C GLY A 43 -6.89 -12.87 11.25
N ARG A 44 -6.76 -12.34 12.47
CA ARG A 44 -7.06 -10.94 12.79
C ARG A 44 -6.13 -10.02 12.02
N PHE A 45 -6.71 -9.00 11.40
CA PHE A 45 -5.94 -8.04 10.62
C PHE A 45 -5.15 -7.12 11.53
N LEU A 46 -3.85 -7.02 11.28
CA LEU A 46 -3.00 -6.06 11.95
C LEU A 46 -3.07 -4.73 11.18
N THR A 47 -3.39 -3.65 11.89
CA THR A 47 -3.46 -2.29 11.35
C THR A 47 -2.71 -1.34 12.26
N GLN A 48 -2.49 -0.09 11.83
CA GLN A 48 -1.79 0.93 12.63
C GLN A 48 -2.67 1.57 13.73
N ARG A 49 -3.68 0.87 14.24
CA ARG A 49 -4.64 1.37 15.24
C ARG A 49 -4.60 0.54 16.50
#